data_AF-A0A0E2ZUW5-F1
#
_entry.id   AF-A0A0E2ZUW5-F1
#
_cell.length_a   1.000
_cell.length_b   1.000
_cell.length_c   1.000
_cell.angle_alpha   90.00
_cell.angle_beta   90.00
_cell.angle_gamma   90.00
#
_symmetry.space_group_name_H-M   'P 1'
#
loop_
_entity.id
_entity.type
_entity.pdbx_description
1 polymer ?
#
loop_
_entity_poly.entity_id
_entity_poly.type
_entity_poly.pdbx_seq_one_letter_code
_entity_poly.pdbx_strand_id
1 'polypeptide(L)' 'MGLKDLRTKRGMTQRELAEKTGVTRQRIAAFETGVRPSSGMSLDVAIRICDALKVRNPRKLLDPDSDSSAD' A
#
# COMPACT_ATOMS: atom_id res chain seq x y z
N MET A 1 -1.35 4.45 -10.32
CA MET A 1 -0.10 4.23 -9.57
C MET A 1 -0.48 3.81 -8.17
N GLY A 2 -0.39 2.51 -7.91
CA GLY A 2 -0.79 1.92 -6.65
C GLY A 2 0.31 1.89 -5.60
N LEU A 3 -0.01 1.27 -4.45
CA LEU A 3 0.93 1.00 -3.38
C LEU A 3 2.19 0.27 -3.88
N LYS A 4 2.00 -0.73 -4.76
CA LYS A 4 3.09 -1.53 -5.35
C LYS A 4 4.05 -0.66 -6.15
N ASP A 5 3.53 0.22 -7.01
CA ASP A 5 4.35 1.10 -7.85
C ASP A 5 5.13 2.11 -7.01
N LEU A 6 4.50 2.64 -5.96
CA LEU A 6 5.16 3.55 -5.04
C LEU A 6 6.31 2.85 -4.32
N ARG A 7 6.10 1.62 -3.84
CA ARG A 7 7.14 0.82 -3.17
C ARG A 7 8.31 0.52 -4.12
N THR A 8 8.03 0.02 -5.32
CA THR A 8 9.08 -0.36 -6.29
C THR A 8 9.89 0.84 -6.75
N LYS A 9 9.26 2.01 -6.96
CA LYS A 9 9.98 3.27 -7.25
C LYS A 9 10.89 3.73 -6.11
N ARG A 10 10.68 3.27 -4.87
CA ARG A 10 11.60 3.51 -3.75
C ARG A 10 12.65 2.42 -3.58
N GLY A 11 12.72 1.44 -4.50
CA GLY A 11 13.68 0.33 -4.43
C GLY A 11 13.44 -0.60 -3.24
N MET A 12 12.24 -0.59 -2.66
CA MET A 12 11.92 -1.39 -1.47
C MET A 12 11.28 -2.72 -1.86
N THR A 13 11.62 -3.78 -1.14
CA THR A 13 10.88 -5.05 -1.11
C THR A 13 9.65 -4.95 -0.21
N GLN A 14 8.68 -5.88 -0.35
CA GLN A 14 7.52 -5.95 0.56
C GLN A 14 7.93 -6.14 2.03
N ARG A 15 9.03 -6.85 2.27
CA ARG A 15 9.56 -7.09 3.63
C ARG A 15 10.12 -5.82 4.24
N GLU A 16 10.88 -5.04 3.48
CA GLU A 16 11.43 -3.77 3.98
C GLU A 16 10.33 -2.74 4.25
N LEU A 17 9.29 -2.67 3.42
CA LEU A 17 8.14 -1.81 3.70
C LEU A 17 7.40 -2.28 4.96
N ALA A 18 7.21 -3.58 5.12
CA ALA A 18 6.62 -4.16 6.32
C ALA A 18 7.41 -3.80 7.59
N GLU A 19 8.73 -3.95 7.58
CA GLU A 19 9.60 -3.61 8.70
C GLU A 19 9.55 -2.13 9.05
N LYS A 20 9.59 -1.23 8.05
CA LYS A 20 9.50 0.21 8.27
C LYS A 20 8.16 0.67 8.82
N THR A 21 7.09 -0.03 8.48
CA THR A 21 5.72 0.37 8.83
C THR A 21 5.19 -0.39 10.03
N GLY A 22 5.81 -1.47 10.47
CA GLY A 22 5.25 -2.38 11.49
C GLY A 22 4.01 -3.14 11.00
N VAL A 23 3.80 -3.20 9.69
CA VAL A 23 2.72 -3.96 9.04
C VAL A 23 3.30 -5.30 8.61
N THR A 24 2.55 -6.39 8.70
CA THR A 24 3.06 -7.69 8.24
C THR A 24 3.27 -7.68 6.72
N ARG A 25 4.30 -8.39 6.25
CA ARG A 25 4.55 -8.57 4.80
C ARG A 25 3.32 -9.09 4.06
N GLN A 26 2.58 -10.03 4.66
CA GLN A 26 1.33 -10.56 4.09
C GLN A 26 0.26 -9.47 3.92
N ARG A 27 0.11 -8.55 4.88
CA ARG A 27 -0.81 -7.41 4.74
C ARG A 27 -0.38 -6.48 3.63
N ILE A 28 0.91 -6.14 3.53
CA ILE A 28 1.44 -5.33 2.42
C ILE A 28 1.13 -6.00 1.08
N ALA A 29 1.39 -7.31 0.95
CA ALA A 29 1.07 -8.05 -0.26
C ALA A 29 -0.43 -8.02 -0.59
N ALA A 30 -1.30 -8.23 0.41
CA ALA A 30 -2.75 -8.20 0.21
C ALA A 30 -3.27 -6.83 -0.26
N PHE A 31 -2.66 -5.74 0.21
CA PHE A 31 -2.96 -4.39 -0.29
C PHE A 31 -2.46 -4.19 -1.73
N GLU A 32 -1.28 -4.70 -2.06
CA GLU A 32 -0.69 -4.57 -3.40
C GLU A 32 -1.37 -5.43 -4.48
N THR A 33 -2.09 -6.49 -4.08
CA THR A 33 -2.79 -7.40 -5.00
C THR A 33 -4.30 -7.18 -5.02
N GLY A 34 -4.82 -6.22 -4.25
CA GLY A 34 -6.26 -5.96 -4.16
C GLY A 34 -7.06 -6.99 -3.34
N VAL A 35 -6.43 -8.06 -2.84
CA VAL A 35 -7.07 -9.03 -1.92
C VAL A 35 -7.66 -8.34 -0.69
N ARG A 36 -7.01 -7.25 -0.25
CA ARG A 36 -7.59 -6.29 0.68
C ARG A 36 -7.56 -4.91 0.02
N PRO A 37 -8.70 -4.22 -0.11
CA PRO A 37 -8.71 -2.88 -0.66
C PRO A 37 -7.92 -1.95 0.27
N SER A 38 -7.03 -1.14 -0.30
CA SER A 38 -6.24 -0.16 0.45
C SER A 38 -7.12 0.96 1.05
N SER A 39 -8.34 1.15 0.53
CA SER A 39 -9.37 2.03 1.12
C SER A 39 -9.90 1.54 2.47
N GLY A 40 -9.82 0.23 2.76
CA GLY A 40 -10.25 -0.38 4.03
C GLY A 40 -9.17 -0.39 5.12
N MET A 41 -8.04 0.25 4.87
CA MET A 41 -6.92 0.35 5.82
C MET A 41 -7.23 1.39 6.92
N SER A 42 -6.76 1.17 8.14
CA SER A 42 -6.85 2.20 9.18
C SER A 42 -5.99 3.41 8.82
N LEU A 43 -6.44 4.60 9.23
CA LEU A 43 -5.71 5.85 8.98
C LEU A 43 -4.26 5.80 9.48
N ASP A 44 -4.05 5.21 10.66
CA ASP A 44 -2.71 5.01 11.23
C ASP A 44 -1.78 4.19 10.31
N VAL A 45 -2.28 3.10 9.73
CA VAL A 45 -1.47 2.30 8.79
C VAL A 45 -1.20 3.08 7.51
N ALA A 46 -2.18 3.84 7.02
CA ALA A 46 -2.03 4.67 5.83
C ALA A 46 -0.96 5.76 6.02
N ILE A 47 -0.93 6.40 7.20
CA ILE A 47 0.08 7.40 7.57
C ILE A 47 1.47 6.74 7.62
N ARG A 48 1.62 5.62 8.34
CA ARG A 48 2.91 4.91 8.42
C ARG A 48 3.47 4.52 7.06
N ILE A 49 2.61 4.03 6.16
CA ILE A 49 2.98 3.70 4.78
C ILE A 49 3.37 4.96 4.00
N CYS A 50 2.61 6.06 4.12
CA CYS A 50 2.93 7.34 3.50
C CYS A 50 4.31 7.85 3.92
N ASP A 51 4.61 7.81 5.22
CA ASP A 51 5.89 8.25 5.77
C ASP A 51 7.05 7.37 5.26
N ALA A 52 6.89 6.05 5.31
CA ALA A 52 7.88 5.10 4.80
C ALA A 52 8.18 5.30 3.30
N LEU A 53 7.15 5.61 2.51
CA LEU A 53 7.25 5.85 1.08
C LEU A 53 7.53 7.31 0.72
N LYS A 54 7.66 8.21 1.71
CA LYS A 54 7.76 9.67 1.53
C LYS A 54 6.71 10.21 0.54
N VAL A 55 5.45 9.87 0.79
CA VAL A 55 4.27 10.29 0.01
C VAL A 55 3.42 11.20 0.87
N ARG A 56 3.14 12.43 0.39
CA ARG A 56 2.35 13.41 1.17
C ARG A 56 0.84 13.23 1.04
N ASN A 57 0.39 12.59 -0.05
CA ASN A 57 -1.04 12.44 -0.34
C ASN A 57 -1.44 10.96 -0.24
N PRO A 58 -2.20 10.55 0.79
CA PRO A 58 -2.60 9.16 0.99
C PRO A 58 -3.51 8.62 -0.12
N ARG A 59 -4.16 9.48 -0.93
CA ARG A 59 -4.90 9.04 -2.12
C ARG A 59 -4.03 8.31 -3.13
N LYS A 60 -2.72 8.51 -3.11
CA LYS A 60 -1.78 7.77 -3.96
C LYS A 60 -1.62 6.30 -3.56
N LEU A 61 -2.10 5.90 -2.38
CA LEU A 61 -2.12 4.49 -1.97
C LEU A 61 -3.31 3.74 -2.55
N LEU A 62 -4.31 4.46 -3.07
CA LEU A 62 -5.49 3.89 -3.70
C LEU A 62 -5.13 3.49 -5.13
N ASP A 63 -5.51 2.29 -5.52
CA ASP A 63 -5.46 1.89 -6.92
C ASP A 63 -6.64 2.51 -7.67
N PRO A 64 -6.39 3.25 -8.77
CA PRO A 64 -7.47 3.80 -9.59
C PRO A 64 -8.28 2.72 -10.33
N ASP A 65 -7.74 1.50 -10.45
CA ASP A 65 -8.31 0.41 -11.25
C ASP A 65 -9.14 -0.59 -10.43
N SER A 66 -9.65 -0.20 -9.26
CA SER A 66 -10.50 -1.07 -8.43
C SER A 66 -11.98 -1.12 -8.83
N ASP A 67 -12.33 -0.59 -10.01
CA ASP A 67 -13.61 -0.79 -10.71
C ASP A 67 -13.50 -1.93 -11.75
N SER A 68 -13.10 -3.14 -11.37
CA SER A 68 -13.58 -4.37 -12.03
C SER A 68 -13.17 -5.60 -11.24
N SER A 69 -14.16 -6.27 -10.67
CA SER A 69 -14.30 -7.72 -10.58
C SER A 69 -15.54 -8.01 -9.75
N ALA A 70 -16.69 -7.63 -10.31
CA ALA A 70 -17.96 -8.26 -10.01
C ALA A 70 -18.31 -9.07 -11.26
N ASP A 71 -17.86 -10.31 -11.30
CA ASP A 71 -18.41 -11.40 -12.11
C ASP A 71 -18.65 -12.58 -11.16
#